data_AF-A0A2T2VTH3-F1
#
_entry.id   AF-A0A2T2VTH3-F1
#
_cell.length_a   1.000
_cell.length_b   1.000
_cell.length_c   1.000
_cell.angle_alpha   90.00
_cell.angle_beta   90.00
_cell.angle_gamma   90.00
#
_symmetry.space_group_name_H-M   'P 1'
#
loop_
_entity.id
_entity.type
_entity.pdbx_description
1 polymer ?
#
loop_
_entity_poly.entity_id
_entity_poly.type
_entity_poly.pdbx_seq_one_letter_code
_entity_poly.pdbx_strand_id
1 'polypeptide(L)'
;MNWTNLQEIEQKIVEKQYSDKEAFHYFLGSAILYTLSYFLLGEEYENGYKLVVIPALCIIIITSILSFKTYTKNGGTDFFKDYFALNWVIGWRIFILGLFFISLVIILNPVFFHTYDFKSFTSENSPFWVGFELGFGTIFYFLLYRSFKRVSLGKPYKSKR
;
A
#
# COMPACT_ATOMS: atom_id res chain seq x y z
N MET A 1 -10.58 -17.45 -4.14
CA MET A 1 -9.37 -16.67 -3.84
C MET A 1 -9.79 -15.42 -3.10
N ASN A 2 -9.37 -15.22 -1.85
CA ASN A 2 -9.74 -14.01 -1.10
C ASN A 2 -8.71 -12.91 -1.37
N TRP A 3 -9.07 -12.01 -2.29
CA TRP A 3 -8.20 -10.95 -2.81
C TRP A 3 -7.89 -9.83 -1.79
N THR A 4 -8.59 -9.79 -0.66
CA THR A 4 -8.48 -8.71 0.34
C THR A 4 -8.33 -9.22 1.79
N ASN A 5 -8.28 -10.55 1.98
CA ASN A 5 -8.17 -11.15 3.30
C ASN A 5 -6.70 -11.35 3.70
N LEU A 6 -6.18 -10.44 4.53
CA LEU A 6 -4.80 -10.47 5.02
C LEU A 6 -4.52 -11.69 5.90
N GLN A 7 -5.50 -12.13 6.70
CA GLN A 7 -5.32 -13.28 7.59
C GLN A 7 -5.11 -14.55 6.78
N GLU A 8 -5.99 -14.78 5.81
CA GLU A 8 -5.92 -15.98 4.98
C GLU A 8 -4.64 -16.01 4.14
N ILE A 9 -4.25 -14.89 3.53
CA ILE A 9 -3.03 -14.89 2.72
C ILE A 9 -1.79 -15.10 3.58
N GLU A 10 -1.70 -14.46 4.75
CA GLU A 10 -0.58 -14.68 5.68
C GLU A 10 -0.54 -16.15 6.14
N GLN A 11 -1.69 -16.75 6.42
CA GLN A 11 -1.78 -18.16 6.81
C GLN A 11 -1.32 -19.08 5.68
N LYS A 12 -1.80 -18.88 4.45
CA LYS A 12 -1.38 -19.70 3.30
C LYS A 12 0.11 -19.57 2.99
N ILE A 13 0.69 -18.40 3.20
CA ILE A 13 2.13 -18.20 3.04
C ILE A 13 2.88 -18.99 4.12
N VAL A 14 2.49 -18.86 5.39
CA VAL A 14 3.12 -19.59 6.51
C VAL A 14 3.03 -21.10 6.32
N GLU A 15 1.88 -21.61 5.87
CA GLU A 15 1.63 -23.02 5.63
C GLU A 15 2.23 -23.52 4.29
N LYS A 16 2.83 -22.64 3.48
CA LYS A 16 3.35 -22.93 2.14
C LYS A 16 2.31 -23.56 1.20
N GLN A 17 1.03 -23.21 1.40
CA GLN A 17 -0.11 -23.78 0.67
C GLN A 17 -0.56 -22.94 -0.53
N TYR A 18 0.06 -21.78 -0.78
CA TYR A 18 -0.33 -20.93 -1.90
C TYR A 18 0.49 -21.24 -3.16
N SER A 19 -0.20 -21.44 -4.27
CA SER A 19 0.40 -21.91 -5.54
C SER A 19 1.01 -20.77 -6.37
N ASP A 20 1.91 -21.12 -7.29
CA ASP A 20 2.46 -20.15 -8.25
C ASP A 20 1.37 -19.56 -9.15
N LYS A 21 0.35 -20.37 -9.47
CA LYS A 21 -0.83 -19.91 -10.20
C LYS A 21 -1.55 -18.79 -9.43
N GLU A 22 -1.78 -18.95 -8.13
CA GLU A 22 -2.41 -17.89 -7.31
C GLU A 22 -1.53 -16.64 -7.24
N ALA A 23 -0.22 -16.81 -7.03
CA ALA A 23 0.74 -15.70 -7.00
C ALA A 23 0.76 -14.90 -8.30
N PHE A 24 0.66 -15.58 -9.44
CA PHE A 24 0.59 -14.95 -10.76
C PHE A 24 -0.62 -14.01 -10.87
N HIS A 25 -1.77 -14.35 -10.29
CA HIS A 25 -2.94 -13.46 -10.34
C HIS A 25 -2.73 -12.18 -9.52
N TYR A 26 -2.06 -12.24 -8.37
CA TYR A 26 -1.70 -11.05 -7.59
C TYR A 26 -0.70 -10.16 -8.33
N PHE A 27 0.30 -10.77 -8.97
CA PHE A 27 1.23 -10.07 -9.84
C PHE A 27 0.52 -9.40 -11.02
N LEU A 28 -0.29 -10.15 -11.76
CA LEU A 28 -1.01 -9.66 -12.93
C LEU A 28 -1.97 -8.53 -12.57
N GLY A 29 -2.72 -8.67 -11.48
CA GLY A 29 -3.57 -7.60 -10.97
C GLY A 29 -2.77 -6.35 -10.65
N SER A 30 -1.64 -6.49 -9.96
CA SER A 30 -0.76 -5.37 -9.62
C SER A 30 -0.22 -4.68 -10.88
N ALA A 31 0.20 -5.46 -11.88
CA ALA A 31 0.68 -4.94 -13.17
C ALA A 31 -0.42 -4.15 -13.91
N ILE A 32 -1.63 -4.71 -13.99
CA ILE A 32 -2.78 -4.02 -14.61
C ILE A 32 -3.06 -2.69 -13.92
N LEU A 33 -3.13 -2.66 -12.59
CA LEU A 33 -3.38 -1.42 -11.85
C LEU A 33 -2.27 -0.40 -12.05
N TYR A 34 -1.01 -0.82 -12.04
CA TYR A 34 0.12 0.07 -12.27
C TYR A 34 0.08 0.66 -13.68
N THR A 35 -0.18 -0.16 -14.70
CA THR A 35 -0.35 0.30 -16.08
C THR A 35 -1.52 1.26 -16.22
N LEU A 36 -2.68 0.96 -15.63
CA LEU A 36 -3.83 1.86 -15.64
C LEU A 36 -3.51 3.19 -14.95
N SER A 37 -2.83 3.16 -13.81
CA SER A 37 -2.44 4.39 -13.12
C SER A 37 -1.55 5.28 -13.98
N TYR A 38 -0.63 4.70 -14.75
CA TYR A 38 0.23 5.45 -15.67
C TYR A 38 -0.56 6.16 -16.77
N PHE A 39 -1.61 5.53 -17.33
CA PHE A 39 -2.43 6.14 -18.37
C PHE A 39 -3.49 7.12 -17.84
N LEU A 40 -3.88 7.00 -16.57
CA LEU A 40 -4.91 7.84 -15.95
C LEU A 40 -4.36 9.12 -15.32
N LEU A 41 -3.07 9.16 -14.98
CA LEU A 41 -2.41 10.34 -14.41
C LEU A 41 -1.91 11.25 -15.55
N GLY A 42 -2.52 12.44 -15.69
CA GLY A 42 -2.16 13.44 -16.70
C GLY A 42 -0.95 14.31 -16.33
N GLU A 43 -0.53 15.19 -17.25
CA GLU A 43 0.64 16.09 -17.10
C GLU A 43 0.54 17.05 -15.89
N GLU A 44 -0.67 17.28 -15.35
CA GLU A 44 -0.91 18.14 -14.17
C GLU A 44 -0.19 17.63 -12.89
N TYR A 45 0.19 16.34 -12.85
CA TYR A 45 0.97 15.76 -11.74
C TYR A 45 2.46 16.18 -11.68
N GLU A 46 3.00 16.93 -12.65
CA GLU A 46 4.46 17.11 -12.82
C GLU A 46 5.20 17.80 -11.65
N ASN A 47 4.54 18.72 -10.92
CA ASN A 47 5.21 19.57 -9.93
C ASN A 47 5.18 19.01 -8.50
N GLY A 48 4.05 18.47 -8.05
CA GLY A 48 3.94 17.81 -6.74
C GLY A 48 4.77 16.53 -6.66
N TYR A 49 4.86 15.80 -7.78
CA TYR A 49 5.59 14.54 -7.89
C TYR A 49 7.08 14.71 -7.60
N LYS A 50 7.71 15.81 -8.00
CA LYS A 50 9.15 16.06 -7.74
C LYS A 50 9.50 16.06 -6.26
N LEU A 51 8.61 16.57 -5.40
CA LEU A 51 8.84 16.64 -3.96
C LEU A 51 8.55 15.32 -3.25
N VAL A 52 7.62 14.51 -3.76
CA VAL A 52 7.19 13.25 -3.15
C VAL A 52 8.06 12.07 -3.59
N VAL A 53 8.54 12.07 -4.83
CA VAL A 53 9.24 10.93 -5.44
C VAL A 53 10.46 10.50 -4.66
N ILE A 54 11.34 11.43 -4.28
CA ILE A 54 12.59 11.07 -3.59
C ILE A 54 12.29 10.45 -2.22
N PRO A 55 11.49 11.08 -1.33
CA PRO A 55 11.13 10.46 -0.06
C PRO A 55 10.35 9.15 -0.23
N ALA A 56 9.42 9.07 -1.19
CA ALA A 56 8.67 7.85 -1.47
C ALA A 56 9.61 6.71 -1.91
N LEU A 57 10.53 6.97 -2.84
CA LEU A 57 11.55 6.00 -3.27
C LEU A 57 12.41 5.53 -2.10
N CYS A 58 12.85 6.44 -1.22
CA CYS A 58 13.59 6.08 -0.01
C CYS A 58 12.78 5.13 0.88
N ILE A 59 11.50 5.43 1.14
CA ILE A 59 10.60 4.57 1.93
C ILE A 59 10.46 3.19 1.27
N ILE A 60 10.25 3.14 -0.05
CA ILE A 60 10.11 1.91 -0.83
C ILE A 60 11.37 1.06 -0.69
N ILE A 61 12.54 1.64 -0.98
CA ILE A 61 13.82 0.92 -0.97
C ILE A 61 14.16 0.41 0.43
N ILE A 62 14.13 1.29 1.43
CA ILE A 62 14.45 0.92 2.82
C ILE A 62 13.52 -0.19 3.30
N THR A 63 12.21 -0.04 3.08
CA THR A 63 11.24 -0.99 3.59
C THR A 63 11.30 -2.33 2.86
N SER A 64 11.58 -2.32 1.55
CA SER A 64 11.78 -3.54 0.76
C SER A 64 13.03 -4.29 1.22
N ILE A 65 14.15 -3.60 1.44
CA ILE A 65 15.39 -4.20 1.96
C ILE A 65 15.15 -4.79 3.36
N LEU A 66 14.49 -4.05 4.25
CA LEU A 66 14.18 -4.53 5.61
C LEU A 66 13.26 -5.75 5.58
N SER A 67 12.26 -5.75 4.70
CA SER A 67 11.34 -6.87 4.52
C SER A 67 12.08 -8.10 4.00
N PHE A 68 12.89 -7.95 2.95
CA PHE A 68 13.69 -9.02 2.37
C PHE A 68 14.66 -9.63 3.39
N LYS A 69 15.42 -8.78 4.10
CA LYS A 69 16.38 -9.22 5.12
C LYS A 69 15.69 -9.94 6.27
N THR A 70 14.55 -9.44 6.73
CA THR A 70 13.79 -10.08 7.83
C THR A 70 13.21 -11.41 7.38
N TYR A 71 12.68 -11.46 6.17
CA TYR A 71 12.04 -12.64 5.60
C TYR A 71 13.03 -13.79 5.39
N THR A 72 14.15 -13.50 4.73
CA THR A 72 15.22 -14.48 4.47
C THR A 72 15.93 -14.94 5.76
N LYS A 73 16.17 -14.04 6.72
CA LYS A 73 16.79 -14.38 8.02
C LYS A 73 15.99 -15.43 8.79
N ASN A 74 14.68 -15.47 8.63
CA ASN A 74 13.82 -16.45 9.31
C ASN A 74 13.40 -17.62 8.40
N GLY A 75 14.16 -17.89 7.32
CA GLY A 75 13.97 -19.08 6.49
C GLY A 75 12.89 -18.97 5.41
N GLY A 76 12.43 -17.76 5.08
CA GLY A 76 11.55 -17.52 3.96
C GLY A 76 12.26 -17.71 2.61
N THR A 77 11.63 -18.43 1.69
CA THR A 77 12.23 -18.84 0.39
C THR A 77 11.65 -18.09 -0.81
N ASP A 78 10.40 -17.62 -0.73
CA ASP A 78 9.62 -17.19 -1.90
C ASP A 78 9.24 -15.70 -1.82
N PHE A 79 10.24 -14.84 -1.58
CA PHE A 79 10.02 -13.43 -1.24
C PHE A 79 9.16 -12.68 -2.27
N PHE A 80 9.47 -12.77 -3.57
CA PHE A 80 8.72 -12.02 -4.59
C PHE A 80 7.27 -12.50 -4.71
N LYS A 81 7.09 -13.81 -4.61
CA LYS A 81 5.79 -14.46 -4.68
C LYS A 81 4.90 -14.00 -3.51
N ASP A 82 5.46 -13.95 -2.31
CA ASP A 82 4.80 -13.41 -1.11
C ASP A 82 4.58 -11.91 -1.20
N TYR A 83 5.56 -11.19 -1.76
CA TYR A 83 5.53 -9.73 -1.89
C TYR A 83 4.31 -9.29 -2.68
N PHE A 84 4.07 -9.84 -3.87
CA PHE A 84 2.91 -9.44 -4.68
C PHE A 84 1.59 -9.75 -3.99
N ALA A 85 1.48 -10.89 -3.31
CA ALA A 85 0.27 -11.27 -2.58
C ALA A 85 -0.01 -10.31 -1.40
N LEU A 86 0.99 -10.03 -0.57
CA LEU A 86 0.85 -9.13 0.57
C LEU A 86 0.66 -7.67 0.13
N ASN A 87 1.44 -7.22 -0.86
CA ASN A 87 1.33 -5.90 -1.46
C ASN A 87 -0.08 -5.64 -1.98
N TRP A 88 -0.65 -6.62 -2.70
CA TRP A 88 -2.00 -6.53 -3.23
C TRP A 88 -3.05 -6.40 -2.12
N VAL A 89 -3.04 -7.31 -1.15
CA VAL A 89 -4.06 -7.36 -0.10
C VAL A 89 -4.00 -6.13 0.80
N ILE A 90 -2.80 -5.69 1.16
CA ILE A 90 -2.60 -4.46 1.94
C ILE A 90 -2.98 -3.24 1.11
N GLY A 91 -2.66 -3.24 -0.18
CA GLY A 91 -2.94 -2.17 -1.13
C GLY A 91 -4.44 -1.88 -1.20
N TRP A 92 -5.26 -2.91 -1.39
CA TRP A 92 -6.72 -2.75 -1.39
C TRP A 92 -7.28 -2.22 -0.07
N ARG A 93 -6.74 -2.65 1.08
CA ARG A 93 -7.18 -2.15 2.38
C ARG A 93 -6.88 -0.68 2.57
N ILE A 94 -5.68 -0.25 2.18
CA ILE A 94 -5.26 1.16 2.27
C ILE A 94 -5.99 2.00 1.22
N PHE A 95 -6.23 1.48 0.04
CA PHE A 95 -7.01 2.15 -1.00
C PHE A 95 -8.45 2.44 -0.53
N ILE A 96 -9.14 1.44 0.02
CA ILE A 96 -10.49 1.62 0.58
C ILE A 96 -10.49 2.63 1.73
N LEU A 97 -9.47 2.58 2.61
CA LEU A 97 -9.32 3.55 3.70
C LEU A 97 -9.09 4.97 3.16
N GLY A 98 -8.30 5.11 2.08
CA GLY A 98 -8.06 6.38 1.41
C GLY A 98 -9.33 6.96 0.80
N LEU A 99 -10.12 6.14 0.09
CA LEU A 99 -11.42 6.56 -0.46
C LEU A 99 -12.38 7.02 0.64
N PHE A 100 -12.42 6.30 1.76
CA PHE A 100 -13.20 6.70 2.92
C PHE A 100 -12.76 8.07 3.46
N PHE A 101 -11.44 8.29 3.61
CA PHE A 101 -10.91 9.55 4.11
C PHE A 101 -11.18 10.73 3.15
N ILE A 102 -10.98 10.54 1.85
CA ILE A 102 -11.28 11.56 0.83
C ILE A 102 -12.79 11.91 0.86
N SER A 103 -13.65 10.89 0.92
CA SER A 103 -15.10 11.09 1.02
C SER A 103 -15.48 11.86 2.29
N LEU A 104 -14.85 11.53 3.42
CA LEU A 104 -15.04 12.22 4.68
C LEU A 104 -14.64 13.70 4.58
N VAL A 105 -13.49 13.99 3.97
CA VAL A 105 -13.03 15.37 3.74
C VAL A 105 -14.03 16.13 2.88
N ILE A 106 -14.52 15.56 1.79
CA ILE A 106 -15.51 16.20 0.90
C ILE A 106 -16.81 16.51 1.64
N ILE A 107 -17.34 15.56 2.42
CA ILE A 107 -18.61 15.71 3.13
C ILE A 107 -18.50 16.70 4.30
N LEU A 108 -17.39 16.68 5.04
CA LEU A 108 -17.20 17.53 6.21
C LEU A 108 -16.73 18.94 5.87
N ASN A 109 -16.20 19.15 4.67
CA ASN A 109 -15.70 20.45 4.21
C ASN A 109 -16.72 21.60 4.44
N PRO A 110 -17.99 21.51 4.00
CA PRO A 110 -18.95 22.59 4.18
C PRO A 110 -19.27 22.92 5.65
N VAL A 111 -19.14 21.93 6.55
CA VAL A 111 -19.54 22.05 7.96
C VAL A 111 -18.46 22.72 8.80
N PHE A 112 -17.20 22.38 8.57
CA PHE A 112 -16.09 22.84 9.41
C PHE A 112 -15.38 24.08 8.86
N PHE A 113 -15.52 24.36 7.56
CA PHE A 113 -14.61 25.28 6.89
C PHE A 113 -15.31 26.25 5.93
N HIS A 114 -16.57 26.63 6.19
CA HIS A 114 -17.31 27.59 5.34
C HIS A 114 -16.60 28.95 5.16
N THR A 115 -15.63 29.29 6.02
CA THR A 115 -14.82 30.52 5.96
C THR A 115 -13.43 30.35 5.35
N TYR A 116 -13.01 29.13 5.01
CA TYR A 116 -11.64 28.84 4.55
C TYR A 116 -11.62 28.63 3.02
N ASP A 117 -10.73 29.32 2.31
CA ASP A 117 -10.59 29.17 0.86
C ASP A 117 -9.80 27.90 0.50
N PHE A 118 -10.54 26.87 0.06
CA PHE A 118 -9.99 25.57 -0.33
C PHE A 118 -9.27 25.56 -1.68
N LYS A 119 -9.19 26.68 -2.40
CA LYS A 119 -8.30 26.76 -3.58
C LYS A 119 -6.86 26.33 -3.26
N SER A 120 -6.43 26.57 -2.03
CA SER A 120 -5.11 26.17 -1.52
C SER A 120 -4.95 24.64 -1.30
N PHE A 121 -6.05 23.90 -1.12
CA PHE A 121 -6.07 22.44 -1.00
C PHE A 121 -6.33 21.75 -2.33
N THR A 122 -6.98 22.40 -3.30
CA THR A 122 -7.12 21.87 -4.67
C THR A 122 -5.89 22.15 -5.54
N SER A 123 -5.01 23.06 -5.10
CA SER A 123 -3.67 23.23 -5.67
C SER A 123 -2.90 21.91 -5.56
N GLU A 124 -2.51 21.33 -6.69
CA GLU A 124 -1.75 20.07 -6.78
C GLU A 124 -0.39 20.13 -6.07
N ASN A 125 0.07 21.35 -5.72
CA ASN A 125 1.28 21.60 -4.95
C ASN A 125 1.00 21.89 -3.46
N SER A 126 -0.20 21.64 -2.96
CA SER A 126 -0.53 21.86 -1.56
C SER A 126 0.33 20.93 -0.67
N PRO A 127 1.00 21.46 0.36
CA PRO A 127 1.71 20.64 1.36
C PRO A 127 0.85 19.53 1.98
N PHE A 128 -0.48 19.70 1.95
CA PHE A 128 -1.43 18.68 2.34
C PHE A 128 -1.35 17.41 1.48
N TRP A 129 -1.35 17.52 0.14
CA TRP A 129 -1.30 16.34 -0.74
C TRP A 129 0.03 15.61 -0.65
N VAL A 130 1.13 16.36 -0.54
CA VAL A 130 2.47 15.81 -0.26
C VAL A 130 2.46 15.02 1.05
N GLY A 131 1.94 15.62 2.13
CA GLY A 131 1.85 14.96 3.43
C GLY A 131 0.90 13.75 3.42
N PHE A 132 -0.20 13.84 2.68
CA PHE A 132 -1.16 12.76 2.51
C PHE A 132 -0.53 11.56 1.80
N GLU A 133 0.12 11.78 0.65
CA GLU A 133 0.77 10.73 -0.12
C GLU A 133 1.90 10.06 0.66
N LEU A 134 2.79 10.85 1.28
CA LEU A 134 3.87 10.32 2.11
C LEU A 134 3.35 9.59 3.36
N GLY A 135 2.30 10.11 3.98
CA GLY A 135 1.66 9.50 5.15
C GLY A 135 1.06 8.14 4.82
N PHE A 136 0.25 8.07 3.76
CA PHE A 136 -0.35 6.84 3.29
C PHE A 136 0.71 5.84 2.79
N GLY A 137 1.71 6.30 2.05
CA GLY A 137 2.84 5.48 1.62
C GLY A 137 3.61 4.89 2.80
N THR A 138 3.91 5.70 3.82
CA THR A 138 4.59 5.24 5.04
C THR A 138 3.76 4.18 5.77
N ILE A 139 2.46 4.41 5.96
CA ILE A 139 1.57 3.44 6.61
C ILE A 139 1.53 2.14 5.80
N PHE A 140 1.40 2.22 4.48
CA PHE A 140 1.38 1.08 3.59
C PHE A 140 2.65 0.23 3.74
N TYR A 141 3.83 0.83 3.57
CA TYR A 141 5.10 0.12 3.63
C TYR A 141 5.38 -0.42 5.05
N PHE A 142 5.01 0.32 6.09
CA PHE A 142 5.10 -0.17 7.47
C PHE A 142 4.25 -1.43 7.69
N LEU A 143 3.02 -1.45 7.18
CA LEU A 143 2.14 -2.62 7.26
C LEU A 143 2.69 -3.81 6.47
N LEU A 144 3.25 -3.56 5.30
CA LEU A 144 3.90 -4.58 4.47
C LEU A 144 5.08 -5.21 5.21
N TYR A 145 5.98 -4.40 5.76
CA TYR A 145 7.08 -4.87 6.62
C TYR A 145 6.58 -5.68 7.81
N ARG A 146 5.54 -5.20 8.49
CA ARG A 146 4.97 -5.90 9.65
C ARG A 146 4.36 -7.24 9.26
N SER A 147 3.78 -7.33 8.07
CA SER A 147 3.25 -8.59 7.52
C SER A 147 4.37 -9.59 7.21
N PHE A 148 5.43 -9.15 6.52
CA PHE A 148 6.62 -9.97 6.30
C PHE A 148 7.27 -10.44 7.60
N LYS A 149 7.37 -9.56 8.60
CA LYS A 149 7.86 -9.93 9.94
C LYS A 149 6.98 -11.00 10.60
N ARG A 150 5.66 -10.92 10.48
CA ARG A 150 4.72 -11.91 11.03
C ARG A 150 4.87 -13.27 10.36
N VAL A 151 4.78 -13.27 9.03
CA VAL A 151 4.85 -14.48 8.20
C VAL A 151 6.19 -15.18 8.39
N SER A 152 7.29 -14.44 8.37
CA SER A 152 8.63 -14.99 8.57
C SER A 152 8.83 -15.61 9.97
N LEU A 153 8.06 -15.19 10.97
CA LEU A 153 8.04 -15.80 12.31
C LEU A 153 7.04 -16.94 12.46
N GLY A 154 6.32 -17.33 11.40
CA GLY A 154 5.23 -18.31 11.46
C GLY A 154 4.02 -17.85 12.27
N LYS A 155 3.85 -16.53 12.46
CA LYS A 155 2.79 -15.93 13.31
C LYS A 155 1.85 -15.08 12.46
N PRO A 156 0.94 -15.71 11.68
CA PRO A 156 0.00 -14.96 10.85
C PRO A 156 -0.92 -14.08 11.71
N TYR A 157 -1.49 -13.03 11.11
CA TYR A 157 -2.40 -12.11 11.78
C TYR A 157 -3.53 -12.89 12.48
N LYS A 158 -3.74 -12.60 13.78
CA LYS A 158 -4.65 -13.37 14.65
C LYS A 158 -6.01 -13.58 13.97
N SER A 159 -6.39 -14.84 13.77
CA SER A 159 -7.78 -15.23 13.63
C SER A 159 -8.48 -14.94 14.96
N LYS A 160 -9.54 -14.12 14.95
CA LYS A 160 -10.48 -14.12 16.07
C LYS A 160 -11.16 -15.49 16.03
N ARG A 161 -10.76 -16.39 16.94
CA ARG A 161 -11.65 -17.47 17.38
C ARG A 161 -12.81 -16.87 18.13
#